data_AF-A0A1V5E5T4-F1
#
_entry.id   AF-A0A1V5E5T4-F1
#
_cell.length_a   1.000
_cell.length_b   1.000
_cell.length_c   1.000
_cell.angle_alpha   90.00
_cell.angle_beta   90.00
_cell.angle_gamma   90.00
#
_symmetry.space_group_name_H-M   'P 1'
#
loop_
_entity.id
_entity.type
_entity.pdbx_description
1 polymer ?
#
loop_
_entity_poly.entity_id
_entity_poly.type
_entity_poly.pdbx_seq_one_letter_code
_entity_poly.pdbx_strand_id
1 'polypeptide(L)'
;MRELKRYRGLSRKGIFFVCLLSLLFFASNAFADLYYYNLLYASPELNGGKMANYGAVTVNLTSQDHATITFKSFSTYTLQDQLAVQVNAWVYDVNDKKPLPAGVTFSRFDEYNGFGYFNASFNGLSESTSYSFNLTRKKGYYDFAHWNSAKDVLVINDWGYLAVSQMESQTGNSGYAAAKASRLGRDVTGSAVVPIPGAVWLLGSGLVGLAAIRRRRAA
;
A
#
# COMPACT_ATOMS: atom_id res chain seq x y z
N MET A 1 -27.44 32.41 55.26
CA MET A 1 -28.28 31.60 54.35
C MET A 1 -27.65 31.66 52.97
N ARG A 2 -27.15 30.53 52.43
CA ARG A 2 -26.56 30.47 51.06
C ARG A 2 -27.53 29.71 50.15
N GLU A 3 -27.99 30.36 49.08
CA GLU A 3 -28.82 29.73 48.05
C GLU A 3 -28.01 28.67 47.29
N LEU A 4 -28.46 27.43 47.34
CA LEU A 4 -27.98 26.35 46.48
C LEU A 4 -28.59 26.51 45.08
N LYS A 5 -27.83 27.07 44.15
CA LYS A 5 -28.20 27.12 42.72
C LYS A 5 -28.37 25.69 42.20
N ARG A 6 -29.62 25.30 41.91
CA ARG A 6 -29.95 24.05 41.21
C ARG A 6 -29.37 24.09 39.80
N TYR A 7 -28.27 23.38 39.58
CA TYR A 7 -27.78 23.09 38.24
C TYR A 7 -28.82 22.21 37.53
N ARG A 8 -29.50 22.76 36.52
CA ARG A 8 -30.34 21.96 35.59
C ARG A 8 -29.41 21.01 34.85
N GLY A 9 -29.43 19.73 35.24
CA GLY A 9 -28.62 18.69 34.63
C GLY A 9 -28.83 18.63 33.11
N LEU A 10 -27.73 18.52 32.38
CA LEU A 10 -27.73 18.36 30.93
C LEU A 10 -28.66 17.20 30.56
N SER A 11 -29.69 17.46 29.74
CA SER A 11 -30.63 16.41 29.37
C SER A 11 -29.91 15.24 28.70
N ARG A 12 -30.38 14.00 28.87
CA ARG A 12 -29.79 12.80 28.24
C ARG A 12 -29.57 12.96 26.72
N LYS A 13 -30.39 13.79 26.06
CA LYS A 13 -30.26 14.13 24.64
C LYS A 13 -29.02 14.97 24.35
N GLY A 14 -28.66 15.89 25.26
CA GLY A 14 -27.44 16.69 25.16
C GLY A 14 -26.17 15.87 25.28
N ILE A 15 -26.14 14.89 26.19
CA ILE A 15 -24.98 13.98 26.35
C ILE A 15 -24.76 13.18 25.06
N PHE A 16 -25.82 12.61 24.48
CA PHE A 16 -25.73 11.87 23.22
C PHE A 16 -25.21 12.72 22.07
N PHE A 17 -25.68 13.97 21.97
CA PHE A 17 -25.25 14.89 20.93
C PHE A 17 -23.76 15.26 21.08
N VAL A 18 -23.31 15.51 22.31
CA VAL A 18 -21.90 15.78 22.59
C VAL A 18 -21.03 14.57 22.26
N CYS A 19 -21.42 13.36 22.65
CA CYS A 19 -20.68 12.13 22.33
C CYS A 19 -20.57 11.89 20.81
N LEU A 20 -21.68 12.05 20.07
CA LEU A 20 -21.68 11.91 18.61
C LEU A 20 -20.80 12.97 17.95
N LEU A 21 -20.90 14.21 18.42
CA LEU A 21 -20.10 15.32 17.90
C LEU A 21 -18.60 15.12 18.17
N SER A 22 -18.24 14.63 19.37
CA SER A 22 -16.86 14.27 19.67
C SER A 22 -16.36 13.13 18.78
N LEU A 23 -17.15 12.09 18.51
CA LEU A 23 -16.76 11.02 17.58
C LEU A 23 -16.52 11.54 16.17
N LEU A 24 -17.29 12.54 15.71
CA LEU A 24 -17.08 13.18 14.41
C LEU A 24 -15.81 14.04 14.38
N PHE A 25 -15.47 14.72 15.49
CA PHE A 25 -14.23 15.51 15.58
C PHE A 25 -12.96 14.66 15.79
N PHE A 26 -13.09 13.47 16.38
CA PHE A 26 -11.97 12.55 16.63
C PHE A 26 -11.85 11.43 15.60
N ALA A 27 -12.69 11.40 14.56
CA ALA A 27 -12.46 10.56 13.39
C ALA A 27 -11.27 11.10 12.60
N SER A 28 -10.06 10.77 13.04
CA SER A 28 -8.84 11.04 12.28
C SER A 28 -8.95 10.38 10.92
N ASN A 29 -8.68 11.13 9.86
CA ASN A 29 -8.62 10.60 8.52
C ASN A 29 -7.49 9.56 8.47
N ALA A 30 -7.85 8.28 8.43
CA ALA A 30 -6.93 7.25 7.98
C ALA A 30 -6.75 7.45 6.48
N PHE A 31 -5.83 8.35 6.10
CA PHE A 31 -5.42 8.50 4.70
C PHE A 31 -4.53 7.31 4.36
N ALA A 32 -5.14 6.25 3.83
CA ALA A 32 -4.41 5.30 3.03
C ALA A 32 -4.11 5.99 1.69
N ASP A 33 -2.84 6.26 1.41
CA ASP A 33 -2.41 6.67 0.08
C ASP A 33 -1.98 5.42 -0.68
N LEU A 34 -2.51 5.24 -1.90
CA LEU A 34 -2.32 4.02 -2.68
C LEU A 34 -1.82 4.34 -4.09
N TYR A 35 -0.74 3.68 -4.46
CA TYR A 35 -0.11 3.83 -5.76
C TYR A 35 0.23 2.46 -6.33
N TYR A 36 0.06 2.25 -7.63
CA TYR A 36 0.41 0.99 -8.27
C TYR A 36 1.39 1.18 -9.42
N TYR A 37 2.22 0.17 -9.66
CA TYR A 37 3.17 0.09 -10.76
C TYR A 37 2.92 -1.20 -11.53
N ASN A 38 2.70 -1.11 -12.84
CA ASN A 38 2.56 -2.29 -13.69
C ASN A 38 3.94 -2.92 -13.98
N LEU A 39 4.00 -4.24 -13.94
CA LEU A 39 5.15 -5.03 -14.37
C LEU A 39 5.04 -5.25 -15.87
N LEU A 40 5.60 -4.33 -16.66
CA LEU A 40 5.47 -4.31 -18.13
C LEU A 40 6.69 -4.83 -18.88
N TYR A 41 7.86 -4.80 -18.23
CA TYR A 41 9.14 -5.10 -18.86
C TYR A 41 9.55 -6.52 -18.52
N ALA A 42 9.71 -7.38 -19.52
CA ALA A 42 10.05 -8.78 -19.32
C ALA A 42 11.50 -9.07 -19.73
N SER A 43 12.12 -10.04 -19.05
CA SER A 43 13.37 -10.65 -19.52
C SER A 43 13.11 -11.45 -20.81
N PRO A 44 14.13 -11.66 -21.67
CA PRO A 44 13.96 -12.41 -22.91
C PRO A 44 13.39 -13.82 -22.72
N GLU A 45 13.66 -14.44 -21.57
CA GLU A 45 13.16 -15.77 -21.22
C GLU A 45 11.64 -15.75 -21.01
N LEU A 46 11.11 -14.70 -20.39
CA LEU A 46 9.68 -14.56 -20.13
C LEU A 46 8.96 -14.13 -21.41
N ASN A 47 8.31 -15.08 -22.08
CA ASN A 47 7.53 -14.88 -23.31
C ASN A 47 8.28 -14.14 -24.43
N GLY A 48 9.60 -14.31 -24.52
CA GLY A 48 10.43 -13.66 -25.54
C GLY A 48 10.70 -12.18 -25.27
N GLY A 49 10.55 -11.71 -24.03
CA GLY A 49 10.76 -10.30 -23.66
C GLY A 49 9.68 -9.34 -24.18
N LYS A 50 8.52 -9.86 -24.60
CA LYS A 50 7.42 -9.02 -25.09
C LYS A 50 6.90 -8.13 -23.96
N MET A 51 6.62 -6.87 -24.27
CA MET A 51 5.98 -5.98 -23.29
C MET A 51 4.49 -6.33 -23.18
N ALA A 52 4.09 -6.83 -22.02
CA ALA A 52 2.71 -7.15 -21.66
C ALA A 52 2.52 -6.84 -20.17
N ASN A 53 1.28 -6.76 -19.71
CA ASN A 53 1.04 -6.56 -18.28
C ASN A 53 1.07 -7.92 -17.55
N TYR A 54 2.18 -8.21 -16.89
CA TYR A 54 2.42 -9.45 -16.17
C TYR A 54 1.82 -9.44 -14.76
N GLY A 55 1.58 -8.25 -14.22
CA GLY A 55 1.11 -8.04 -12.86
C GLY A 55 1.29 -6.61 -12.41
N ALA A 56 1.04 -6.36 -11.13
CA ALA A 56 1.18 -5.04 -10.54
C ALA A 56 1.82 -5.12 -9.15
N VAL A 57 2.56 -4.06 -8.81
CA VAL A 57 3.07 -3.78 -7.48
C VAL A 57 2.26 -2.63 -6.91
N THR A 58 1.54 -2.89 -5.84
CA THR A 58 0.75 -1.88 -5.12
C THR A 58 1.50 -1.45 -3.87
N VAL A 59 1.62 -0.14 -3.68
CA VAL A 59 2.12 0.49 -2.47
C VAL A 59 0.95 1.12 -1.75
N ASN A 60 0.75 0.73 -0.50
CA ASN A 60 -0.23 1.31 0.40
C ASN A 60 0.50 1.99 1.57
N LEU A 61 0.62 3.32 1.54
CA LEU A 61 1.20 4.10 2.61
C LEU A 61 0.14 4.34 3.69
N THR A 62 0.36 3.76 4.87
CA THR A 62 -0.59 3.83 6.00
C THR A 62 -0.22 4.92 7.00
N SER A 63 1.05 5.34 7.01
CA SER A 63 1.55 6.53 7.69
C SER A 63 2.89 6.94 7.07
N GLN A 64 3.45 8.08 7.47
CA GLN A 64 4.68 8.66 6.93
C GLN A 64 5.90 7.73 6.88
N ASP A 65 5.94 6.71 7.74
CA ASP A 65 7.05 5.76 7.86
C ASP A 65 6.63 4.30 7.66
N HIS A 66 5.35 4.02 7.35
CA HIS A 66 4.84 2.66 7.22
C HIS A 66 4.09 2.46 5.90
N ALA A 67 4.54 1.50 5.11
CA ALA A 67 3.91 1.11 3.86
C ALA A 67 3.73 -0.41 3.77
N THR A 68 2.70 -0.85 3.07
CA THR A 68 2.55 -2.24 2.65
C THR A 68 2.78 -2.33 1.15
N ILE A 69 3.68 -3.21 0.73
CA ILE A 69 3.93 -3.53 -0.66
C ILE A 69 3.19 -4.82 -0.98
N THR A 70 2.49 -4.86 -2.12
CA THR A 70 1.78 -6.06 -2.59
C THR A 70 2.10 -6.29 -4.06
N PHE A 71 2.74 -7.42 -4.34
CA PHE A 71 2.86 -7.97 -5.68
C PHE A 71 1.60 -8.77 -5.98
N LYS A 72 1.07 -8.62 -7.18
CA LYS A 72 -0.04 -9.40 -7.70
C LYS A 72 0.24 -9.77 -9.15
N SER A 73 0.26 -11.06 -9.47
CA SER A 73 0.35 -11.52 -10.86
C SER A 73 -1.02 -11.43 -11.54
N PHE A 74 -1.03 -11.36 -12.87
CA PHE A 74 -2.27 -11.41 -13.66
C PHE A 74 -2.47 -12.76 -14.34
N SER A 75 -3.74 -13.19 -14.35
CA SER A 75 -4.31 -14.44 -14.90
C SER A 75 -3.37 -15.62 -15.14
N THR A 76 -2.58 -15.58 -16.21
CA THR A 76 -1.78 -16.72 -16.71
C THR A 76 -0.39 -16.80 -16.08
N TYR A 77 -0.12 -15.98 -15.07
CA TYR A 77 1.17 -15.93 -14.38
C TYR A 77 1.03 -16.17 -12.88
N THR A 78 2.06 -16.79 -12.31
CA THR A 78 2.29 -16.91 -10.87
C THR A 78 3.58 -16.21 -10.49
N LEU A 79 3.60 -15.58 -9.31
CA LEU A 79 4.83 -15.15 -8.65
C LEU A 79 5.59 -16.40 -8.21
N GLN A 80 6.89 -16.46 -8.41
CA GLN A 80 7.70 -17.62 -8.07
C GLN A 80 9.09 -17.17 -7.58
N ASP A 81 9.64 -17.89 -6.61
CA ASP A 81 11.00 -17.79 -6.07
C ASP A 81 11.42 -16.38 -5.60
N GLN A 82 11.59 -15.43 -6.52
CA GLN A 82 12.22 -14.15 -6.25
C GLN A 82 11.34 -12.94 -6.58
N LEU A 83 11.37 -11.93 -5.72
CA LEU A 83 10.89 -10.58 -6.04
C LEU A 83 11.70 -9.53 -5.28
N ALA A 84 11.74 -8.32 -5.82
CA ALA A 84 12.41 -7.22 -5.17
C ALA A 84 11.81 -5.86 -5.48
N VAL A 85 12.07 -4.90 -4.60
CA VAL A 85 11.74 -3.49 -4.77
C VAL A 85 12.92 -2.61 -4.40
N GLN A 86 12.98 -1.43 -4.99
CA GLN A 86 13.96 -0.41 -4.66
C GLN A 86 13.29 0.62 -3.74
N VAL A 87 13.48 0.44 -2.44
CA VAL A 87 12.91 1.29 -1.38
C VAL A 87 13.63 2.63 -1.32
N ASN A 88 12.87 3.71 -1.28
CA ASN A 88 13.36 5.07 -1.07
C ASN A 88 13.59 5.37 0.42
N ALA A 89 14.48 4.61 1.05
CA ALA A 89 14.93 4.83 2.42
C ALA A 89 16.32 4.22 2.61
N TRP A 90 17.18 4.89 3.38
CA TRP A 90 18.51 4.37 3.70
C TRP A 90 18.44 3.24 4.73
N VAL A 91 17.62 3.42 5.76
CA VAL A 91 17.36 2.40 6.79
C VAL A 91 15.88 2.10 6.85
N TYR A 92 15.54 0.83 6.78
CA TYR A 92 14.19 0.34 6.93
C TYR A 92 14.21 -1.11 7.40
N ASP A 93 13.09 -1.52 7.97
CA ASP A 93 12.78 -2.90 8.32
C ASP A 93 11.70 -3.47 7.41
N VAL A 94 11.73 -4.78 7.25
CA VAL A 94 10.69 -5.56 6.59
C VAL A 94 9.89 -6.32 7.65
N ASN A 95 8.56 -6.31 7.51
CA ASN A 95 7.60 -7.09 8.29
C ASN A 95 7.51 -6.82 9.80
N ASP A 96 8.02 -5.68 10.30
CA ASP A 96 7.88 -5.26 11.71
C ASP A 96 8.03 -6.40 12.73
N LYS A 97 9.07 -7.22 12.55
CA LYS A 97 9.41 -8.38 13.41
C LYS A 97 8.48 -9.60 13.31
N LYS A 98 7.52 -9.62 12.38
CA LYS A 98 6.84 -10.87 12.01
C LYS A 98 7.82 -11.76 11.24
N PRO A 99 7.92 -13.05 11.58
CA PRO A 99 8.74 -13.97 10.81
C PRO A 99 8.24 -14.02 9.37
N LEU A 100 9.18 -14.09 8.42
CA LEU A 100 8.85 -14.40 7.03
C LEU A 100 8.20 -15.79 6.95
N PRO A 101 7.38 -16.05 5.91
CA PRO A 101 6.89 -17.39 5.65
C PRO A 101 8.06 -18.39 5.58
N ALA A 102 7.81 -19.65 5.97
CA ALA A 102 8.84 -20.69 5.93
C ALA A 102 9.43 -20.83 4.51
N GLY A 103 10.76 -20.91 4.42
CA GLY A 103 11.49 -20.99 3.15
C GLY A 103 11.80 -19.64 2.50
N VAL A 104 11.11 -18.55 2.91
CA VAL A 104 11.35 -17.21 2.37
C VAL A 104 12.50 -16.54 3.10
N THR A 105 13.49 -16.06 2.34
CA THR A 105 14.60 -15.27 2.87
C THR A 105 14.50 -13.82 2.40
N PHE A 106 15.11 -12.91 3.15
CA PHE A 106 15.21 -11.49 2.81
C PHE A 106 16.68 -11.08 2.70
N SER A 107 17.01 -10.37 1.62
CA SER A 107 18.31 -9.77 1.37
C SER A 107 18.17 -8.27 1.15
N ARG A 108 19.17 -7.51 1.62
CA ARG A 108 19.22 -6.05 1.43
C ARG A 108 19.85 -5.63 0.10
N PHE A 109 20.45 -6.56 -0.65
CA PHE A 109 21.09 -6.27 -1.93
C PHE A 109 21.21 -7.55 -2.75
N ASP A 110 20.32 -7.73 -3.71
CA ASP A 110 20.43 -8.81 -4.71
C ASP A 110 20.37 -8.24 -6.13
N GLU A 111 21.02 -8.95 -7.05
CA GLU A 111 21.05 -8.64 -8.48
C GLU A 111 20.01 -9.46 -9.23
N TYR A 112 19.28 -8.80 -10.11
CA TYR A 112 18.32 -9.44 -11.01
C TYR A 112 18.80 -9.25 -12.44
N ASN A 113 19.08 -10.37 -13.13
CA ASN A 113 19.65 -10.36 -14.47
C ASN A 113 18.81 -9.49 -15.42
N GLY A 114 19.44 -8.44 -15.98
CA GLY A 114 18.79 -7.48 -16.88
C GLY A 114 18.02 -6.33 -16.20
N PHE A 115 17.87 -6.34 -14.87
CA PHE A 115 17.12 -5.32 -14.11
C PHE A 115 17.96 -4.61 -13.02
N GLY A 116 19.17 -5.10 -12.75
CA GLY A 116 20.12 -4.48 -11.84
C GLY A 116 19.90 -4.86 -10.36
N TYR A 117 20.43 -4.04 -9.47
CA TYR A 117 20.37 -4.26 -8.02
C TYR A 117 19.12 -3.65 -7.41
N PHE A 118 18.56 -4.35 -6.43
CA PHE A 118 17.46 -3.89 -5.60
C PHE A 118 17.84 -3.99 -4.13
N ASN A 119 17.40 -3.00 -3.35
CA ASN A 119 17.76 -2.95 -1.94
C ASN A 119 16.83 -3.78 -1.03
N ALA A 120 15.66 -4.22 -1.49
CA ALA A 120 14.78 -5.12 -0.72
C ALA A 120 14.37 -6.31 -1.58
N SER A 121 14.98 -7.46 -1.33
CA SER A 121 14.80 -8.68 -2.14
C SER A 121 14.33 -9.84 -1.28
N PHE A 122 13.44 -10.66 -1.84
CA PHE A 122 12.88 -11.85 -1.23
C PHE A 122 13.12 -13.03 -2.15
N ASN A 123 13.57 -14.15 -1.58
CA ASN A 123 13.87 -15.38 -2.31
C ASN A 123 13.18 -16.58 -1.64
N GLY A 124 13.01 -17.70 -2.35
CA GLY A 124 12.37 -18.90 -1.81
C GLY A 124 10.84 -18.78 -1.67
N LEU A 125 10.20 -17.91 -2.46
CA LEU A 125 8.75 -17.81 -2.52
C LEU A 125 8.14 -19.03 -3.19
N SER A 126 7.17 -19.64 -2.53
CA SER A 126 6.27 -20.60 -3.16
C SER A 126 5.43 -19.94 -4.25
N GLU A 127 5.07 -20.70 -5.27
CA GLU A 127 4.13 -20.25 -6.30
C GLU A 127 2.87 -19.64 -5.69
N SER A 128 2.56 -18.41 -6.09
CA SER A 128 1.38 -17.69 -5.59
C SER A 128 0.92 -16.64 -6.59
N THR A 129 -0.31 -16.15 -6.45
CA THR A 129 -0.82 -15.03 -7.26
C THR A 129 -0.64 -13.68 -6.60
N SER A 130 -0.23 -13.66 -5.33
CA SER A 130 -0.07 -12.44 -4.54
C SER A 130 0.93 -12.67 -3.41
N TYR A 131 1.80 -11.68 -3.19
CA TYR A 131 2.69 -11.63 -2.04
C TYR A 131 2.72 -10.22 -1.47
N SER A 132 2.61 -10.10 -0.14
CA SER A 132 2.62 -8.81 0.54
C SER A 132 3.60 -8.80 1.69
N PHE A 133 4.26 -7.66 1.89
CA PHE A 133 5.13 -7.41 3.02
C PHE A 133 5.00 -5.96 3.48
N ASN A 134 5.29 -5.74 4.75
CA ASN A 134 5.30 -4.40 5.33
C ASN A 134 6.71 -3.82 5.29
N LEU A 135 6.80 -2.52 5.04
CA LEU A 135 8.01 -1.73 5.15
C LEU A 135 7.81 -0.72 6.28
N THR A 136 8.83 -0.61 7.12
CA THR A 136 8.90 0.43 8.14
C THR A 136 10.20 1.18 7.98
N ARG A 137 10.10 2.43 7.53
CA ARG A 137 11.24 3.33 7.49
C ARG A 137 11.76 3.55 8.90
N LYS A 138 13.08 3.56 9.05
CA LYS A 138 13.74 3.90 10.31
C LYS A 138 14.44 5.23 10.16
N LYS A 139 14.32 6.05 11.20
CA LYS A 139 15.10 7.28 11.31
C LYS A 139 16.58 6.93 11.42
N GLY A 140 17.33 7.18 10.37
CA GLY A 140 18.79 7.13 10.39
C GLY A 140 19.37 8.40 10.99
N TYR A 141 20.65 8.39 11.34
CA TYR A 141 21.35 9.57 11.86
C TYR A 141 21.34 10.75 10.87
N TYR A 142 21.33 10.46 9.56
CA TYR A 142 21.29 11.44 8.48
C TYR A 142 19.97 11.43 7.68
N ASP A 143 18.99 10.63 8.10
CA ASP A 143 17.73 10.47 7.35
C ASP A 143 16.55 11.03 8.16
N PHE A 144 16.19 12.28 7.85
CA PHE A 144 15.07 13.00 8.45
C PHE A 144 13.86 13.10 7.52
N ALA A 145 13.95 12.57 6.30
CA ALA A 145 12.84 12.63 5.38
C ALA A 145 11.75 11.61 5.81
N HIS A 146 10.53 11.86 5.37
CA HIS A 146 9.39 10.95 5.48
C HIS A 146 8.86 10.65 4.08
N TRP A 147 8.08 9.58 3.94
CA TRP A 147 7.30 9.40 2.71
C TRP A 147 6.07 10.31 2.79
N ASN A 148 5.95 11.25 1.85
CA ASN A 148 4.81 12.17 1.80
C ASN A 148 3.63 11.55 1.05
N SER A 149 3.91 10.59 0.18
CA SER A 149 2.93 9.86 -0.61
C SER A 149 3.41 8.44 -0.95
N ALA A 150 2.49 7.55 -1.31
CA ALA A 150 2.79 6.16 -1.64
C ALA A 150 3.75 6.02 -2.83
N LYS A 151 3.70 6.95 -3.80
CA LYS A 151 4.67 6.99 -4.90
C LYS A 151 6.10 7.27 -4.44
N ASP A 152 6.29 7.85 -3.26
CA ASP A 152 7.61 8.21 -2.73
C ASP A 152 8.27 7.03 -2.00
N VAL A 153 7.56 5.93 -1.77
CA VAL A 153 8.06 4.75 -1.05
C VAL A 153 9.09 3.99 -1.89
N LEU A 154 8.88 3.94 -3.21
CA LEU A 154 9.78 3.29 -4.15
C LEU A 154 10.51 4.33 -5.01
N VAL A 155 11.78 4.09 -5.30
CA VAL A 155 12.61 4.92 -6.17
C VAL A 155 13.22 4.06 -7.26
N ILE A 156 13.55 4.64 -8.41
CA ILE A 156 14.25 3.91 -9.46
C ILE A 156 15.66 3.51 -8.99
N ASN A 157 16.06 2.28 -9.30
CA ASN A 157 17.45 1.87 -9.21
C ASN A 157 18.27 2.47 -10.36
N ASP A 158 19.58 2.18 -10.38
CA ASP A 158 20.51 2.72 -11.38
C ASP A 158 20.13 2.33 -12.82
N TRP A 159 19.44 1.19 -12.98
CA TRP A 159 18.97 0.62 -14.23
C TRP A 159 17.59 1.16 -14.65
N GLY A 160 16.94 1.97 -13.80
CA GLY A 160 15.67 2.64 -14.08
C GLY A 160 14.42 1.87 -13.62
N TYR A 161 14.57 0.79 -12.88
CA TYR A 161 13.47 -0.06 -12.41
C TYR A 161 13.14 0.19 -10.93
N LEU A 162 11.87 0.02 -10.57
CA LEU A 162 11.33 0.23 -9.22
C LEU A 162 11.12 -1.09 -8.48
N ALA A 163 10.71 -2.11 -9.23
CA ALA A 163 10.37 -3.42 -8.71
C ALA A 163 10.57 -4.49 -9.79
N VAL A 164 10.81 -5.71 -9.36
CA VAL A 164 10.97 -6.89 -10.22
C VAL A 164 10.38 -8.11 -9.52
N SER A 165 9.88 -9.06 -10.28
CA SER A 165 9.43 -10.36 -9.79
C SER A 165 9.75 -11.42 -10.83
N GLN A 166 10.22 -12.57 -10.37
CA GLN A 166 10.19 -13.77 -11.18
C GLN A 166 8.74 -14.22 -11.33
N MET A 167 8.40 -14.54 -12.56
CA MET A 167 7.08 -14.91 -13.02
C MET A 167 7.19 -16.24 -13.74
N GLU A 168 6.25 -17.12 -13.44
CA GLU A 168 6.08 -18.38 -14.16
C GLU A 168 4.84 -18.28 -15.05
N SER A 169 5.01 -18.63 -16.32
CA SER A 169 3.94 -18.65 -17.30
C SER A 169 3.30 -20.03 -17.31
N GLN A 170 1.97 -20.12 -17.25
CA GLN A 170 1.25 -21.40 -17.31
C GLN A 170 1.52 -22.20 -18.61
N THR A 171 1.96 -21.54 -19.68
CA THR A 171 2.13 -22.14 -21.01
C THR A 171 3.50 -21.85 -21.62
N GLY A 172 4.46 -21.34 -20.85
CA GLY A 172 5.72 -20.84 -21.39
C GLY A 172 6.86 -20.90 -20.39
N ASN A 173 7.96 -20.25 -20.74
CA ASN A 173 9.13 -20.19 -19.87
C ASN A 173 8.94 -19.16 -18.76
N SER A 174 9.51 -19.46 -17.59
CA SER A 174 9.63 -18.51 -16.49
C SER A 174 10.73 -17.49 -16.78
N GLY A 175 10.60 -16.31 -16.18
CA GLY A 175 11.61 -15.26 -16.24
C GLY A 175 11.19 -14.08 -15.40
N TYR A 176 11.78 -12.91 -15.60
CA TYR A 176 11.53 -11.75 -14.76
C TYR A 176 10.60 -10.75 -15.43
N ALA A 177 9.70 -10.16 -14.65
CA ALA A 177 8.91 -9.01 -15.04
C ALA A 177 9.19 -7.84 -14.08
N ALA A 178 9.34 -6.63 -14.62
CA ALA A 178 9.73 -5.44 -13.86
C ALA A 178 8.85 -4.23 -14.14
N ALA A 179 8.75 -3.38 -13.12
CA ALA A 179 8.15 -2.06 -13.19
C ALA A 179 9.25 -1.01 -13.39
N LYS A 180 9.04 -0.10 -14.34
CA LYS A 180 9.94 1.02 -14.63
C LYS A 180 9.25 2.33 -14.27
N ALA A 181 9.98 3.28 -13.69
CA ALA A 181 9.49 4.66 -13.64
C ALA A 181 9.91 5.38 -14.92
N SER A 182 9.00 6.10 -15.57
CA SER A 182 9.38 6.98 -16.66
C SER A 182 10.21 8.14 -16.13
N ARG A 183 11.50 8.16 -16.44
CA ARG A 183 12.42 9.28 -16.13
C ARG A 183 12.06 10.58 -16.85
N LEU A 184 11.11 10.56 -17.80
CA LEU A 184 10.76 11.70 -18.65
C LEU A 184 9.30 12.16 -18.51
N GLY A 185 8.58 11.69 -17.47
CA GLY A 185 7.20 12.10 -17.21
C GLY A 185 6.18 11.72 -18.28
N ARG A 186 6.56 10.90 -19.28
CA ARG A 186 5.72 10.57 -20.43
C ARG A 186 5.04 9.20 -20.34
N ASP A 187 5.53 8.26 -19.54
CA ASP A 187 4.96 6.90 -19.45
C ASP A 187 5.09 6.30 -18.03
N VAL A 188 4.59 7.00 -17.00
CA VAL A 188 4.36 6.30 -15.73
C VAL A 188 2.99 5.64 -15.83
N THR A 189 2.95 4.36 -16.20
CA THR A 189 1.75 3.51 -16.09
C THR A 189 1.48 3.14 -14.62
N GLY A 190 1.49 4.15 -13.75
CA GLY A 190 1.03 4.06 -12.38
C GLY A 190 -0.01 5.15 -12.18
N SER A 191 -1.19 4.78 -11.72
CA SER A 191 -2.17 5.78 -11.28
C SER A 191 -2.20 5.79 -9.77
N ALA A 192 -2.24 6.99 -9.21
CA ALA A 192 -2.66 7.15 -7.83
C ALA A 192 -4.13 6.74 -7.78
N VAL A 193 -4.47 5.73 -6.98
CA VAL A 193 -5.85 5.40 -6.69
C VAL A 193 -6.12 6.04 -5.35
N VAL A 194 -6.84 7.16 -5.36
CA VAL A 194 -7.31 7.75 -4.11
C VAL A 194 -8.43 6.85 -3.59
N PRO A 195 -8.26 6.14 -2.46
CA PRO A 195 -9.35 5.36 -1.90
C PRO A 195 -10.50 6.33 -1.60
N ILE A 196 -11.72 5.98 -2.01
CA ILE A 196 -12.90 6.80 -1.73
C ILE A 196 -12.90 7.06 -0.22
N PRO A 197 -12.82 8.32 0.23
CA PRO A 197 -12.67 8.63 1.65
C PRO A 197 -13.74 7.90 2.45
N GLY A 198 -13.38 7.34 3.60
CA GLY A 198 -14.36 6.73 4.51
C GLY A 198 -15.52 7.69 4.82
N ALA A 199 -15.27 9.01 4.73
CA ALA A 199 -16.29 10.05 4.79
C ALA A 199 -17.45 9.88 3.79
N VAL A 200 -17.23 9.33 2.59
CA VAL A 200 -18.32 9.07 1.61
C VAL A 200 -19.22 7.93 2.08
N TRP A 201 -18.62 6.86 2.62
CA TRP A 201 -19.38 5.77 3.24
C TRP A 201 -20.10 6.23 4.52
N LEU A 202 -19.47 7.09 5.30
CA LEU A 202 -20.02 7.65 6.54
C LEU A 202 -21.17 8.63 6.22
N LEU A 203 -21.03 9.43 5.17
CA LEU A 203 -22.09 10.29 4.66
C LEU A 203 -23.27 9.46 4.14
N GLY A 204 -23.00 8.43 3.33
CA GLY A 204 -24.03 7.52 2.80
C GLY A 204 -24.81 6.80 3.90
N SER A 205 -24.11 6.18 4.84
CA SER A 205 -24.75 5.49 5.98
C SER A 205 -25.43 6.45 6.95
N GLY A 206 -24.85 7.64 7.16
CA GLY A 206 -25.43 8.71 7.97
C GLY A 206 -26.76 9.21 7.41
N LEU A 207 -26.86 9.43 6.09
CA LEU A 207 -28.10 9.85 5.43
C LEU A 207 -29.20 8.78 5.54
N VAL A 208 -28.86 7.50 5.34
CA VAL A 208 -29.81 6.38 5.51
C VAL A 208 -30.31 6.31 6.95
N GLY A 209 -29.41 6.46 7.93
CA GLY A 209 -29.78 6.51 9.35
C GLY A 209 -30.71 7.68 9.66
N LEU A 210 -30.43 8.87 9.12
CA LEU A 210 -31.26 10.05 9.31
C LEU A 210 -32.67 9.87 8.72
N ALA A 211 -32.77 9.27 7.53
CA ALA A 211 -34.04 8.97 6.88
C ALA A 211 -34.89 7.97 7.69
N ALA A 212 -34.25 6.94 8.26
CA ALA A 212 -34.94 5.97 9.13
C ALA A 212 -35.51 6.62 10.39
N ILE A 213 -34.78 7.56 11.01
CA ILE A 213 -35.25 8.31 12.19
C ILE A 213 -36.45 9.21 11.82
N ARG A 214 -36.42 9.87 10.66
CA ARG A 214 -37.55 10.70 10.20
C ARG A 214 -38.81 9.86 10.01
N ARG A 215 -38.70 8.66 9.44
CA ARG A 215 -39.85 7.76 9.22
C ARG A 215 -40.51 7.32 10.52
N ARG A 216 -39.74 7.07 11.58
CA ARG A 216 -40.27 6.68 12.91
C ARG A 216 -41.00 7.80 13.66
N ARG A 217 -40.85 9.07 13.24
CA ARG A 217 -41.59 10.19 13.86
C ARG A 217 -42.87 10.55 13.10
N ALA A 218 -43.02 10.07 11.87
CA ALA A 218 -44.18 10.33 11.03
C ALA A 218 -45.21 9.19 11.06
N ALA A 219 -44.83 8.01 11.56
CA ALA A 219 -45.71 6.92 11.96
C ALA A 219 -45.96 7.00 13.47
#